data_AF-A0AA37Z9K0-F1
#
_entry.id   AF-A0AA37Z9K0-F1
#
_cell.length_a   1.000
_cell.length_b   1.000
_cell.length_c   1.000
_cell.angle_alpha   90.00
_cell.angle_beta   90.00
_cell.angle_gamma   90.00
#
_symmetry.space_group_name_H-M   'P 1'
#
loop_
_entity.id
_entity.type
_entity.pdbx_description
1 polymer ?
#
loop_
_entity_poly.entity_id
_entity_poly.type
_entity_poly.pdbx_seq_one_letter_code
_entity_poly.pdbx_strand_id
1 'polypeptide(L)'
;MSMIDCYEPDFVRLFLSHHPDSALLVNMRWKTEVRQSLNLTDPASCQAALGDPNAFVLHTSKCVADLDSPALSARDQVLNQSALNTITLPGLSPELRLYALGIMLSFSEKCPGDSDPTLEKLASLPQVLAEHAESGKLQEQFAQLPSLPQLQREMITQMGNCDFNWELLPESARKLTLPLQVSLLMLQDANSEALLQQQLQEQWLMTWDRYFAQESWIFSNYLIYRLYHDTFPQHDDESPLQRFYWLVADVFMIRTLFCLWTMDDSTLSHDEIYALFALFEAWRNSENANSLRQHILNILPGDPLLSAFSLITR
;
A
#
# COMPACT_ATOMS: atom_id res chain seq x y z
N MET A 1 -29.77 -22.34 -8.00
CA MET A 1 -28.38 -21.85 -7.94
C MET A 1 -28.29 -20.92 -6.75
N SER A 2 -27.30 -21.08 -5.87
CA SER A 2 -27.11 -20.15 -4.75
C SER A 2 -26.65 -18.80 -5.27
N MET A 3 -27.18 -17.73 -4.70
CA MET A 3 -26.78 -16.35 -5.00
C MET A 3 -25.84 -15.87 -3.90
N ILE A 4 -24.73 -15.23 -4.29
CA ILE A 4 -23.72 -14.67 -3.40
C ILE A 4 -23.57 -13.17 -3.64
N ASP A 5 -22.99 -12.46 -2.68
CA ASP A 5 -22.75 -11.02 -2.80
C ASP A 5 -21.63 -10.74 -3.81
N CYS A 6 -21.83 -9.70 -4.61
CA CYS A 6 -20.85 -9.15 -5.52
C CYS A 6 -20.64 -7.68 -5.17
N TYR A 7 -19.41 -7.35 -4.80
CA TYR A 7 -18.99 -6.04 -4.37
C TYR A 7 -18.24 -5.33 -5.49
N GLU A 8 -18.75 -4.16 -5.89
CA GLU A 8 -18.19 -3.31 -6.92
C GLU A 8 -17.92 -1.91 -6.35
N PRO A 9 -16.66 -1.51 -6.15
CA PRO A 9 -16.31 -0.14 -5.81
C PRO A 9 -16.64 0.84 -6.94
N ASP A 10 -16.98 2.09 -6.59
CA ASP A 10 -17.30 3.15 -7.54
C ASP A 10 -16.24 3.36 -8.63
N PHE A 11 -14.95 3.23 -8.28
CA PHE A 11 -13.87 3.38 -9.25
C PHE A 11 -13.92 2.33 -10.37
N VAL A 12 -14.32 1.09 -10.07
CA VAL A 12 -14.45 0.01 -11.05
C VAL A 12 -15.57 0.36 -12.01
N ARG A 13 -16.73 0.72 -11.46
CA ARG A 13 -17.93 1.05 -12.24
C ARG A 13 -17.70 2.24 -13.17
N LEU A 14 -17.09 3.30 -12.66
CA LEU A 14 -16.78 4.50 -13.44
C LEU A 14 -15.79 4.17 -14.56
N PHE A 15 -14.74 3.41 -14.26
CA PHE A 15 -13.74 3.02 -15.25
C PHE A 15 -14.35 2.15 -16.36
N LEU A 16 -15.12 1.12 -16.01
CA LEU A 16 -15.76 0.23 -16.98
C LEU A 16 -16.84 0.93 -17.83
N SER A 17 -17.46 2.01 -17.33
CA SER A 17 -18.38 2.80 -18.15
C SER A 17 -17.72 3.46 -19.37
N HIS A 18 -16.41 3.71 -19.30
CA HIS A 18 -15.59 4.24 -20.38
C HIS A 18 -14.75 3.15 -21.08
N HIS A 19 -14.45 2.05 -20.38
CA HIS A 19 -13.61 0.94 -20.84
C HIS A 19 -14.28 -0.43 -20.59
N PRO A 20 -15.40 -0.75 -21.26
CA PRO A 20 -16.27 -1.88 -20.90
C PRO A 20 -15.59 -3.24 -20.99
N ASP A 21 -14.63 -3.41 -21.90
CA ASP A 21 -13.91 -4.68 -22.13
C ASP A 21 -12.45 -4.62 -21.65
N SER A 22 -12.15 -3.78 -20.66
CA SER A 22 -10.77 -3.61 -20.19
C SER A 22 -10.21 -4.89 -19.58
N ALA A 23 -9.02 -5.29 -20.05
CA ALA A 23 -8.25 -6.40 -19.48
C ALA A 23 -7.74 -6.10 -18.06
N LEU A 24 -7.89 -4.88 -17.57
CA LEU A 24 -7.51 -4.50 -16.20
C LEU A 24 -8.55 -4.93 -15.17
N LEU A 25 -9.76 -5.33 -15.56
CA LEU A 25 -10.76 -5.83 -14.63
C LEU A 25 -10.30 -7.11 -13.93
N VAL A 26 -10.28 -7.08 -12.60
CA VAL A 26 -9.99 -8.24 -11.77
C VAL A 26 -11.25 -8.63 -11.01
N ASN A 27 -11.59 -9.92 -11.06
CA ASN A 27 -12.66 -10.51 -10.28
C ASN A 27 -12.06 -11.50 -9.28
N MET A 28 -12.00 -11.12 -8.01
CA MET A 28 -11.65 -12.04 -6.93
C MET A 28 -12.91 -12.81 -6.55
N ARG A 29 -12.83 -14.15 -6.57
CA ARG A 29 -14.00 -15.02 -6.40
C ARG A 29 -13.78 -16.00 -5.26
N TRP A 30 -14.75 -16.06 -4.37
CA TRP A 30 -14.87 -17.06 -3.32
C TRP A 30 -16.26 -17.68 -3.33
N LYS A 31 -16.42 -18.81 -2.62
CA LYS A 31 -17.70 -19.51 -2.50
C LYS A 31 -18.86 -18.65 -1.97
N THR A 32 -18.54 -17.59 -1.23
CA THR A 32 -19.53 -16.75 -0.52
C THR A 32 -19.62 -15.32 -1.06
N GLU A 33 -18.64 -14.86 -1.83
CA GLU A 33 -18.61 -13.50 -2.34
C GLU A 33 -17.72 -13.35 -3.59
N VAL A 34 -17.98 -12.31 -4.36
CA VAL A 34 -17.14 -11.83 -5.46
C VAL A 34 -16.78 -10.37 -5.20
N ARG A 35 -15.52 -10.00 -5.41
CA ARG A 35 -15.07 -8.61 -5.35
C ARG A 35 -14.51 -8.21 -6.70
N GLN A 36 -14.96 -7.07 -7.21
CA GLN A 36 -14.41 -6.47 -8.41
C GLN A 36 -13.37 -5.42 -8.04
N SER A 37 -12.29 -5.35 -8.81
CA SER A 37 -11.23 -4.36 -8.69
C SER A 37 -10.59 -4.12 -10.07
N LEU A 38 -9.59 -3.25 -10.13
CA LEU A 38 -8.76 -3.05 -11.33
C LEU A 38 -7.31 -3.34 -10.99
N ASN A 39 -6.55 -3.88 -11.94
CA ASN A 39 -5.10 -3.81 -11.93
C ASN A 39 -4.68 -2.36 -12.17
N LEU A 40 -4.02 -1.75 -11.19
CA LEU A 40 -3.54 -0.36 -11.27
C LEU A 40 -2.20 -0.23 -12.00
N THR A 41 -2.01 -0.94 -13.10
CA THR A 41 -0.76 -0.95 -13.88
C THR A 41 -0.78 0.04 -15.05
N ASP A 42 -1.79 0.90 -15.12
CA ASP A 42 -1.90 1.98 -16.10
C ASP A 42 -2.36 3.29 -15.42
N PRO A 43 -1.98 4.47 -15.94
CA PRO A 43 -2.36 5.74 -15.32
C PRO A 43 -3.87 5.97 -15.19
N ALA A 44 -4.69 5.50 -16.14
CA ALA A 44 -6.14 5.73 -16.12
C ALA A 44 -6.83 4.90 -15.02
N SER A 45 -6.43 3.65 -14.81
CA SER A 45 -6.91 2.84 -13.69
C SER A 45 -6.46 3.41 -12.35
N CYS A 46 -5.20 3.87 -12.23
CA CYS A 46 -4.72 4.60 -11.05
C CYS A 46 -5.56 5.86 -10.79
N GLN A 47 -5.83 6.66 -11.81
CA GLN A 47 -6.67 7.86 -11.67
C GLN A 47 -8.07 7.51 -11.16
N ALA A 48 -8.69 6.46 -11.70
CA ALA A 48 -10.02 6.03 -11.27
C ALA A 48 -10.03 5.64 -9.79
N ALA A 49 -9.05 4.85 -9.33
CA ALA A 49 -8.99 4.36 -7.96
C ALA A 49 -8.53 5.41 -6.95
N LEU A 50 -7.63 6.32 -7.35
CA LEU A 50 -6.92 7.20 -6.42
C LEU A 50 -7.40 8.64 -6.48
N GLY A 51 -8.00 9.08 -7.58
CA GLY A 51 -8.31 10.49 -7.83
C GLY A 51 -9.55 11.02 -7.13
N ASP A 52 -10.52 10.17 -6.77
CA ASP A 52 -11.76 10.59 -6.11
C ASP A 52 -11.77 10.14 -4.63
N PRO A 53 -12.05 11.03 -3.66
CA PRO A 53 -12.20 10.63 -2.25
C PRO A 53 -13.31 9.61 -1.99
N ASN A 54 -14.26 9.43 -2.91
CA ASN A 54 -15.35 8.46 -2.84
C ASN A 54 -15.13 7.23 -3.73
N ALA A 55 -13.94 7.04 -4.30
CA ALA A 55 -13.62 5.93 -5.20
C ALA A 55 -13.99 4.54 -4.65
N PHE A 56 -13.99 4.37 -3.32
CA PHE A 56 -14.27 3.12 -2.62
C PHE A 56 -15.68 2.99 -2.06
N VAL A 57 -16.62 3.86 -2.45
CA VAL A 57 -18.05 3.61 -2.16
C VAL A 57 -18.45 2.29 -2.80
N LEU A 58 -18.95 1.36 -1.99
CA LEU A 58 -19.17 -0.02 -2.37
C LEU A 58 -20.62 -0.25 -2.80
N HIS A 59 -20.81 -0.77 -4.01
CA HIS A 59 -22.10 -1.22 -4.52
C HIS A 59 -22.21 -2.73 -4.36
N THR A 60 -23.31 -3.19 -3.77
CA THR A 60 -23.56 -4.62 -3.58
C THR A 60 -24.65 -5.09 -4.54
N SER A 61 -24.34 -6.11 -5.32
CA SER A 61 -25.29 -6.84 -6.14
C SER A 61 -25.26 -8.33 -5.80
N LYS A 62 -26.16 -9.13 -6.39
CA LYS A 62 -26.17 -10.58 -6.23
C LYS A 62 -25.70 -11.23 -7.53
N CYS A 63 -24.76 -12.17 -7.43
CA CYS A 63 -24.30 -12.98 -8.56
C CYS A 63 -24.43 -14.48 -8.26
N VAL A 64 -24.33 -15.30 -9.30
CA VAL A 64 -24.41 -16.76 -9.18
C VAL A 64 -23.14 -17.27 -8.52
N ALA A 65 -23.29 -18.09 -7.49
CA ALA A 65 -22.16 -18.73 -6.84
C ALA A 65 -21.44 -19.69 -7.78
N ASP A 66 -20.12 -19.60 -7.78
CA ASP A 66 -19.25 -20.59 -8.38
C ASP A 66 -18.78 -21.56 -7.28
N LEU A 67 -19.16 -22.83 -7.42
CA LEU A 67 -18.88 -23.86 -6.42
C LEU A 67 -17.41 -24.31 -6.44
N ASP A 68 -16.70 -24.06 -7.55
CA ASP A 68 -15.30 -24.42 -7.73
C ASP A 68 -14.34 -23.34 -7.19
N SER A 69 -14.88 -22.15 -6.85
CA SER A 69 -14.12 -21.07 -6.22
C SER A 69 -13.60 -21.47 -4.83
N PRO A 70 -12.46 -20.93 -4.36
CA PRO A 70 -11.93 -21.18 -3.02
C PRO A 70 -12.85 -20.63 -1.91
N ALA A 71 -12.72 -21.17 -0.71
CA ALA A 71 -13.40 -20.62 0.45
C ALA A 71 -12.52 -19.51 1.07
N LEU A 72 -13.11 -18.34 1.34
CA LEU A 72 -12.49 -17.35 2.21
C LEU A 72 -12.84 -17.70 3.66
N SER A 73 -11.83 -17.84 4.52
CA SER A 73 -12.10 -18.20 5.92
C SER A 73 -12.77 -17.04 6.65
N ALA A 74 -13.54 -17.35 7.71
CA ALA A 74 -14.16 -16.33 8.55
C ALA A 74 -13.12 -15.42 9.20
N ARG A 75 -11.94 -15.97 9.53
CA ARG A 75 -10.82 -15.19 10.08
C ARG A 75 -10.25 -14.23 9.05
N ASP A 76 -10.05 -14.66 7.81
CA ASP A 76 -9.53 -13.78 6.75
C ASP A 76 -10.51 -12.65 6.46
N GLN A 77 -11.81 -12.93 6.43
CA GLN A 77 -12.85 -11.90 6.29
C GLN A 77 -12.76 -10.86 7.42
N VAL A 78 -12.71 -11.31 8.67
CA VAL A 78 -12.62 -10.43 9.84
C VAL A 78 -11.33 -9.64 9.85
N LEU A 79 -10.19 -10.26 9.54
CA LEU A 79 -8.90 -9.56 9.50
C LEU A 79 -8.86 -8.52 8.38
N ASN A 80 -9.39 -8.85 7.20
CA ASN A 80 -9.46 -7.90 6.09
C ASN A 80 -10.36 -6.71 6.42
N GLN A 81 -11.56 -6.97 6.97
CA GLN A 81 -12.46 -5.89 7.38
C GLN A 81 -11.86 -5.03 8.50
N SER A 82 -11.22 -5.65 9.50
CA SER A 82 -10.55 -4.91 10.57
C SER A 82 -9.36 -4.10 10.05
N ALA A 83 -8.61 -4.61 9.09
CA ALA A 83 -7.51 -3.87 8.46
C ALA A 83 -8.04 -2.64 7.70
N LEU A 84 -9.09 -2.81 6.90
CA LEU A 84 -9.78 -1.71 6.21
C LEU A 84 -10.29 -0.66 7.20
N ASN A 85 -10.99 -1.08 8.25
CA ASN A 85 -11.50 -0.17 9.28
C ASN A 85 -10.36 0.60 9.97
N THR A 86 -9.22 -0.05 10.21
CA THR A 86 -8.06 0.54 10.89
C THR A 86 -7.39 1.63 10.04
N ILE A 87 -7.18 1.40 8.74
CA ILE A 87 -6.55 2.41 7.87
C ILE A 87 -7.49 3.56 7.51
N THR A 88 -8.80 3.39 7.71
CA THR A 88 -9.81 4.45 7.54
C THR A 88 -10.10 5.23 8.82
N LEU A 89 -9.38 4.97 9.92
CA LEU A 89 -9.57 5.73 11.16
C LEU A 89 -9.37 7.24 10.91
N PRO A 90 -10.31 8.08 11.38
CA PRO A 90 -10.29 9.51 11.09
C PRO A 90 -9.16 10.22 11.84
N GLY A 91 -8.67 11.33 11.28
CA GLY A 91 -7.69 12.20 11.94
C GLY A 91 -6.26 11.66 12.01
N LEU A 92 -5.99 10.47 11.48
CA LEU A 92 -4.64 9.89 11.43
C LEU A 92 -3.90 10.24 10.13
N SER A 93 -2.61 10.56 10.24
CA SER A 93 -1.68 10.65 9.10
C SER A 93 -1.48 9.26 8.46
N PRO A 94 -0.99 9.19 7.21
CA PRO A 94 -0.67 7.91 6.57
C PRO A 94 0.25 7.01 7.41
N GLU A 95 1.28 7.58 8.04
CA GLU A 95 2.22 6.83 8.88
C GLU A 95 1.55 6.28 10.14
N LEU A 96 0.68 7.07 10.79
CA LEU A 96 -0.06 6.62 11.97
C LEU A 96 -1.10 5.54 11.63
N ARG A 97 -1.71 5.58 10.44
CA ARG A 97 -2.59 4.50 9.94
C ARG A 97 -1.83 3.20 9.75
N LEU A 98 -0.66 3.26 9.12
CA LEU A 98 0.21 2.09 8.96
C LEU A 98 0.69 1.57 10.32
N TYR A 99 1.04 2.46 11.25
CA TYR A 99 1.41 2.07 12.62
C TYR A 99 0.27 1.34 13.34
N ALA A 100 -0.95 1.89 13.31
CA ALA A 100 -2.13 1.27 13.88
C ALA A 100 -2.42 -0.11 13.26
N LEU A 101 -2.29 -0.23 11.94
CA LEU A 101 -2.43 -1.51 11.23
C LEU A 101 -1.39 -2.54 11.70
N GLY A 102 -0.13 -2.14 11.87
CA GLY A 102 0.91 -3.02 12.42
C GLY A 102 0.60 -3.50 13.83
N ILE A 103 0.08 -2.63 14.70
CA ILE A 103 -0.38 -3.02 16.05
C ILE A 103 -1.52 -4.03 15.96
N MET A 104 -2.53 -3.78 15.11
CA MET A 104 -3.66 -4.68 14.90
C MET A 104 -3.19 -6.07 14.48
N LEU A 105 -2.28 -6.15 13.50
CA LEU A 105 -1.78 -7.42 12.97
C LEU A 105 -0.89 -8.15 13.98
N SER A 106 -0.03 -7.43 14.70
CA SER A 106 0.76 -8.00 15.80
C SER A 106 -0.13 -8.60 16.89
N PHE A 107 -1.26 -7.96 17.19
CA PHE A 107 -2.25 -8.51 18.11
C PHE A 107 -2.92 -9.77 17.55
N SER A 108 -3.21 -9.79 16.25
CA SER A 108 -3.86 -10.92 15.60
C SER A 108 -3.03 -12.20 15.66
N GLU A 109 -1.69 -12.11 15.55
CA GLU A 109 -0.79 -13.26 15.68
C GLU A 109 -0.76 -13.83 17.11
N LYS A 110 -0.98 -12.97 18.12
CA LYS A 110 -1.10 -13.38 19.53
C LYS A 110 -2.45 -14.02 19.86
N CYS A 111 -3.43 -13.93 18.95
CA CYS A 111 -4.76 -14.53 19.09
C CYS A 111 -5.06 -15.45 17.89
N PRO A 112 -4.37 -16.61 17.77
CA PRO A 112 -4.57 -17.51 16.64
C PRO A 112 -5.91 -18.27 16.72
N GLY A 113 -6.39 -18.75 15.57
CA GLY A 113 -7.60 -19.57 15.45
C GLY A 113 -8.89 -18.80 15.11
N ASP A 114 -9.96 -19.55 14.89
CA ASP A 114 -11.17 -19.06 14.21
C ASP A 114 -12.43 -19.25 15.07
N SER A 115 -12.29 -19.32 16.40
CA SER A 115 -13.45 -19.42 17.28
C SER A 115 -14.21 -18.09 17.32
N ASP A 116 -15.54 -18.14 17.49
CA ASP A 116 -16.39 -16.93 17.55
C ASP A 116 -15.84 -15.86 18.53
N PRO A 117 -15.41 -16.20 19.77
CA PRO A 117 -14.84 -15.20 20.67
C PRO A 117 -13.53 -14.58 20.16
N THR A 118 -12.73 -15.34 19.41
CA THR A 118 -11.50 -14.84 18.79
C THR A 118 -11.83 -13.87 17.66
N LEU A 119 -12.80 -14.24 16.82
CA LEU A 119 -13.25 -13.41 15.70
C LEU A 119 -13.87 -12.10 16.19
N GLU A 120 -14.74 -12.13 17.20
CA GLU A 120 -15.30 -10.92 17.83
C GLU A 120 -14.21 -10.00 18.40
N LYS A 121 -13.20 -10.60 19.04
CA LYS A 121 -12.06 -9.86 19.58
C LYS A 121 -11.26 -9.19 18.47
N LEU A 122 -11.00 -9.86 17.34
CA LEU A 122 -10.31 -9.26 16.19
C LEU A 122 -11.13 -8.17 15.51
N ALA A 123 -12.46 -8.34 15.44
CA ALA A 123 -13.39 -7.37 14.86
C ALA A 123 -13.46 -6.07 15.67
N SER A 124 -13.22 -6.13 16.99
CA SER A 124 -13.25 -4.96 17.88
C SER A 124 -11.94 -4.15 17.91
N LEU A 125 -10.82 -4.68 17.40
CA LEU A 125 -9.51 -4.00 17.44
C LEU A 125 -9.51 -2.60 16.81
N PRO A 126 -10.16 -2.35 15.65
CA PRO A 126 -10.18 -1.01 15.07
C PRO A 126 -10.81 0.03 16.01
N GLN A 127 -11.85 -0.35 16.76
CA GLN A 127 -12.48 0.54 17.74
C GLN A 127 -11.53 0.85 18.91
N VAL A 128 -10.82 -0.15 19.43
CA VAL A 128 -9.81 0.05 20.48
C VAL A 128 -8.70 0.99 20.00
N LEU A 129 -8.26 0.84 18.75
CA LEU A 129 -7.25 1.72 18.16
C LEU A 129 -7.80 3.14 17.92
N ALA A 130 -9.09 3.29 17.60
CA ALA A 130 -9.74 4.59 17.51
C ALA A 130 -9.71 5.33 18.85
N GLU A 131 -10.03 4.65 19.96
CA GLU A 131 -9.95 5.22 21.31
C GLU A 131 -8.50 5.64 21.68
N HIS A 132 -7.50 4.86 21.25
CA HIS A 132 -6.09 5.20 21.42
C HIS A 132 -5.64 6.39 20.56
N ALA A 133 -6.20 6.54 19.36
CA ALA A 133 -5.96 7.70 18.49
C ALA A 133 -6.58 8.98 19.07
N GLU A 134 -7.82 8.90 19.58
CA GLU A 134 -8.53 10.03 20.19
C GLU A 134 -7.85 10.52 21.48
N SER A 135 -7.33 9.60 22.29
CA SER A 135 -6.62 9.91 23.53
C SER A 135 -5.17 10.38 23.33
N GLY A 136 -4.65 10.39 22.09
CA GLY A 136 -3.27 10.77 21.78
C GLY A 136 -2.23 9.68 22.04
N LYS A 137 -2.63 8.56 22.65
CA LYS A 137 -1.74 7.46 23.04
C LYS A 137 -1.04 6.83 21.83
N LEU A 138 -1.74 6.69 20.71
CA LEU A 138 -1.16 6.11 19.49
C LEU A 138 0.00 6.97 18.97
N GLN A 139 -0.15 8.29 19.00
CA GLN A 139 0.82 9.28 18.58
C GLN A 139 2.03 9.31 19.52
N GLU A 140 1.79 9.24 20.84
CA GLU A 140 2.84 9.14 21.85
C GLU A 140 3.69 7.89 21.65
N GLN A 141 3.06 6.73 21.42
CA GLN A 141 3.76 5.48 21.18
C GLN A 141 4.54 5.49 19.86
N PHE A 142 3.95 6.07 18.81
CA PHE A 142 4.62 6.24 17.52
C PHE A 142 5.88 7.10 17.62
N ALA A 143 5.81 8.22 18.38
CA ALA A 143 6.95 9.12 18.59
C ALA A 143 8.12 8.48 19.37
N GLN A 144 7.88 7.37 20.07
CA GLN A 144 8.89 6.63 20.83
C GLN A 144 9.56 5.50 20.03
N LEU A 145 9.14 5.26 18.78
CA LEU A 145 9.73 4.21 17.96
C LEU A 145 11.21 4.52 17.66
N PRO A 146 12.10 3.51 17.75
CA PRO A 146 13.49 3.69 17.39
C PRO A 146 13.62 3.90 15.88
N SER A 147 14.48 4.84 15.47
CA SER A 147 14.88 4.96 14.07
C SER A 147 15.91 3.87 13.73
N LEU A 148 15.64 3.09 12.67
CA LEU A 148 16.58 2.11 12.11
C LEU A 148 16.95 2.53 10.68
N PRO A 149 17.89 3.49 10.51
CA PRO A 149 18.17 4.10 9.23
C PRO A 149 18.84 3.14 8.22
N GLN A 150 19.47 2.06 8.70
CA GLN A 150 20.16 1.11 7.84
C GLN A 150 19.21 0.42 6.86
N LEU A 151 18.02 0.03 7.32
CA LEU A 151 17.03 -0.60 6.43
C LEU A 151 16.48 0.40 5.41
N GLN A 152 16.23 1.65 5.81
CA GLN A 152 15.81 2.69 4.88
C GLN A 152 16.86 2.92 3.78
N ARG A 153 18.15 2.99 4.15
CA ARG A 153 19.25 3.15 3.20
C ARG A 153 19.33 1.97 2.25
N GLU A 154 19.27 0.75 2.76
CA GLU A 154 19.25 -0.45 1.93
C GLU A 154 18.08 -0.41 0.94
N MET A 155 16.86 -0.08 1.39
CA MET A 155 15.70 0.05 0.51
C MET A 155 15.90 1.12 -0.58
N ILE A 156 16.49 2.28 -0.23
CA ILE A 156 16.82 3.33 -1.21
C ILE A 156 17.85 2.82 -2.23
N THR A 157 18.92 2.17 -1.79
CA THR A 157 19.96 1.61 -2.66
C THR A 157 19.35 0.55 -3.60
N GLN A 158 18.53 -0.34 -3.08
CA GLN A 158 17.87 -1.40 -3.85
C GLN A 158 16.83 -0.90 -4.85
N MET A 159 16.30 0.33 -4.69
CA MET A 159 15.44 0.93 -5.72
C MET A 159 16.14 1.07 -7.07
N GLY A 160 17.47 1.20 -7.10
CA GLY A 160 18.21 1.22 -8.36
C GLY A 160 18.24 -0.11 -9.13
N ASN A 161 17.85 -1.22 -8.50
CA ASN A 161 17.66 -2.54 -9.13
C ASN A 161 16.23 -2.77 -9.64
N CYS A 162 15.32 -1.80 -9.49
CA CYS A 162 13.94 -1.95 -9.93
C CYS A 162 13.81 -1.76 -11.44
N ASP A 163 13.33 -2.79 -12.13
CA ASP A 163 13.08 -2.75 -13.58
C ASP A 163 11.75 -2.02 -13.89
N PHE A 164 11.72 -0.72 -13.65
CA PHE A 164 10.54 0.11 -13.92
C PHE A 164 10.28 0.30 -15.41
N ASN A 165 9.01 0.23 -15.82
CA ASN A 165 8.58 0.58 -17.17
C ASN A 165 8.39 2.11 -17.30
N TRP A 166 9.47 2.82 -17.60
CA TRP A 166 9.48 4.29 -17.75
C TRP A 166 8.60 4.83 -18.87
N GLU A 167 8.13 3.99 -19.80
CA GLU A 167 7.19 4.40 -20.86
C GLU A 167 5.80 4.76 -20.34
N LEU A 168 5.46 4.36 -19.11
CA LEU A 168 4.22 4.75 -18.45
C LEU A 168 4.20 6.23 -18.03
N LEU A 169 5.37 6.87 -17.95
CA LEU A 169 5.46 8.28 -17.63
C LEU A 169 5.02 9.13 -18.82
N PRO A 170 4.27 10.23 -18.59
CA PRO A 170 3.97 11.19 -19.64
C PRO A 170 5.24 11.87 -20.15
N GLU A 171 5.18 12.43 -21.36
CA GLU A 171 6.31 13.14 -21.95
C GLU A 171 6.66 14.39 -21.14
N SER A 172 7.83 14.36 -20.50
CA SER A 172 8.38 15.46 -19.73
C SER A 172 9.90 15.35 -19.64
N ALA A 173 10.58 16.43 -19.21
CA ALA A 173 12.02 16.36 -18.95
C ALA A 173 12.35 15.29 -17.90
N ARG A 174 11.44 15.07 -16.93
CA ARG A 174 11.60 14.09 -15.86
C ARG A 174 11.50 12.64 -16.32
N LYS A 175 10.76 12.34 -17.40
CA LYS A 175 10.79 11.01 -18.06
C LYS A 175 12.21 10.61 -18.46
N LEU A 176 13.07 11.57 -18.81
CA LEU A 176 14.46 11.32 -19.19
C LEU A 176 15.42 11.28 -18.00
N THR A 177 15.21 12.11 -16.99
CA THR A 177 16.18 12.28 -15.88
C THR A 177 15.92 11.37 -14.69
N LEU A 178 14.66 11.05 -14.37
CA LEU A 178 14.33 10.17 -13.24
C LEU A 178 14.93 8.76 -13.37
N PRO A 179 14.89 8.09 -14.54
CA PRO A 179 15.51 6.77 -14.68
C PRO A 179 17.00 6.80 -14.32
N LEU A 180 17.72 7.82 -14.78
CA LEU A 180 19.14 8.02 -14.46
C LEU A 180 19.35 8.22 -12.96
N GLN A 181 18.53 9.07 -12.32
CA GLN A 181 18.62 9.30 -10.88
C GLN A 181 18.38 8.02 -10.08
N VAL A 182 17.40 7.19 -10.47
CA VAL A 182 17.13 5.90 -9.82
C VAL A 182 18.30 4.93 -10.01
N SER A 183 18.87 4.82 -11.21
CA SER A 183 20.04 3.96 -11.43
C SER A 183 21.27 4.37 -10.62
N LEU A 184 21.43 5.67 -10.33
CA LEU A 184 22.55 6.19 -9.52
C LEU A 184 22.44 5.85 -8.02
N LEU A 185 21.29 5.38 -7.54
CA LEU A 185 21.10 5.02 -6.12
C LEU A 185 22.03 3.89 -5.68
N MET A 186 22.37 2.96 -6.58
CA MET A 186 23.27 1.84 -6.27
C MET A 186 24.75 2.21 -6.20
N LEU A 187 25.11 3.41 -6.64
CA LEU A 187 26.51 3.85 -6.75
C LEU A 187 26.97 4.69 -5.55
N GLN A 188 26.10 4.85 -4.54
CA GLN A 188 26.40 5.67 -3.37
C GLN A 188 27.40 4.96 -2.45
N ASP A 189 28.34 5.73 -1.88
CA ASP A 189 29.11 5.25 -0.73
C ASP A 189 28.33 5.47 0.58
N ALA A 190 28.78 4.85 1.68
CA ALA A 190 28.06 4.89 2.95
C ALA A 190 27.80 6.30 3.50
N ASN A 191 28.67 7.28 3.18
CA ASN A 191 28.48 8.67 3.61
C ASN A 191 27.41 9.37 2.74
N SER A 192 27.44 9.11 1.44
CA SER A 192 26.49 9.64 0.47
C SER A 192 25.10 9.06 0.66
N GLU A 193 24.98 7.78 1.03
CA GLU A 193 23.70 7.14 1.39
C GLU A 193 23.03 7.80 2.59
N ALA A 194 23.80 8.11 3.64
CA ALA A 194 23.27 8.76 4.84
C ALA A 194 22.75 10.17 4.53
N LEU A 195 23.50 10.94 3.73
CA LEU A 195 23.10 12.27 3.30
C LEU A 195 21.86 12.22 2.40
N LEU A 196 21.82 11.30 1.43
CA LEU A 196 20.69 11.11 0.53
C LEU A 196 19.42 10.72 1.30
N GLN A 197 19.53 9.81 2.27
CA GLN A 197 18.41 9.43 3.13
C GLN A 197 17.85 10.63 3.90
N GLN A 198 18.71 11.48 4.47
CA GLN A 198 18.26 12.71 5.12
C GLN A 198 17.57 13.67 4.13
N GLN A 199 18.17 13.88 2.95
CA GLN A 199 17.58 14.74 1.91
C GLN A 199 16.21 14.24 1.45
N LEU A 200 16.04 12.93 1.25
CA LEU A 200 14.76 12.34 0.88
C LEU A 200 13.69 12.52 1.96
N GLN A 201 14.07 12.46 3.25
CA GLN A 201 13.15 12.71 4.35
C GLN A 201 12.68 14.16 4.40
N GLU A 202 13.60 15.12 4.25
CA GLU A 202 13.27 16.55 4.19
C GLU A 202 12.42 16.86 2.94
N GLN A 203 12.83 16.34 1.78
CA GLN A 203 12.11 16.48 0.52
C GLN A 203 10.68 15.93 0.59
N TRP A 204 10.48 14.83 1.31
CA TRP A 204 9.14 14.26 1.48
C TRP A 204 8.17 15.24 2.15
N LEU A 205 8.62 15.99 3.15
CA LEU A 205 7.75 16.97 3.83
C LEU A 205 7.30 18.07 2.87
N MET A 206 8.23 18.58 2.06
CA MET A 206 7.92 19.59 1.05
C MET A 206 7.02 19.05 -0.05
N THR A 207 7.28 17.81 -0.49
CA THR A 207 6.47 17.11 -1.50
C THR A 207 5.05 16.88 -1.00
N TRP A 208 4.92 16.40 0.23
CA TRP A 208 3.64 16.16 0.88
C TRP A 208 2.83 17.45 1.00
N ASP A 209 3.41 18.48 1.59
CA ASP A 209 2.70 19.76 1.83
C ASP A 209 2.24 20.39 0.52
N ARG A 210 3.03 20.27 -0.54
CA ARG A 210 2.73 20.86 -1.85
C ARG A 210 1.70 20.08 -2.66
N TYR A 211 1.77 18.75 -2.67
CA TYR A 211 1.00 17.93 -3.63
C TYR A 211 -0.03 17.01 -2.99
N PHE A 212 0.09 16.67 -1.71
CA PHE A 212 -0.75 15.64 -1.08
C PHE A 212 -1.52 16.12 0.16
N ALA A 213 -1.14 17.23 0.80
CA ALA A 213 -1.81 17.69 2.02
C ALA A 213 -3.30 18.01 1.80
N GLN A 214 -3.65 18.61 0.66
CA GLN A 214 -5.05 18.92 0.30
C GLN A 214 -5.79 17.71 -0.28
N GLU A 215 -5.06 16.74 -0.84
CA GLU A 215 -5.59 15.56 -1.52
C GLU A 215 -5.10 14.27 -0.85
N SER A 216 -5.08 14.27 0.48
CA SER A 216 -4.53 13.17 1.29
C SER A 216 -5.29 11.85 1.11
N TRP A 217 -6.48 11.90 0.49
CA TRP A 217 -7.21 10.71 0.07
C TRP A 217 -6.45 9.89 -0.98
N ILE A 218 -5.55 10.44 -1.79
CA ILE A 218 -4.78 9.68 -2.80
C ILE A 218 -4.02 8.52 -2.13
N PHE A 219 -3.28 8.81 -1.06
CA PHE A 219 -2.58 7.77 -0.28
C PHE A 219 -3.53 6.89 0.52
N SER A 220 -4.63 7.45 1.03
CA SER A 220 -5.66 6.67 1.73
C SER A 220 -6.27 5.62 0.80
N ASN A 221 -6.66 6.04 -0.40
CA ASN A 221 -7.21 5.23 -1.47
C ASN A 221 -6.22 4.16 -1.92
N TYR A 222 -4.93 4.48 -2.01
CA TYR A 222 -3.92 3.47 -2.30
C TYR A 222 -3.83 2.39 -1.22
N LEU A 223 -3.90 2.77 0.06
CA LEU A 223 -3.94 1.79 1.16
C LEU A 223 -5.23 0.96 1.16
N ILE A 224 -6.40 1.59 0.98
CA ILE A 224 -7.69 0.90 0.86
C ILE A 224 -7.64 -0.07 -0.31
N TYR A 225 -7.12 0.38 -1.47
CA TYR A 225 -6.92 -0.43 -2.66
C TYR A 225 -6.11 -1.68 -2.35
N ARG A 226 -4.89 -1.54 -1.80
CA ARG A 226 -4.04 -2.70 -1.48
C ARG A 226 -4.76 -3.68 -0.57
N LEU A 227 -5.44 -3.18 0.46
CA LEU A 227 -6.12 -4.05 1.41
C LEU A 227 -7.33 -4.77 0.82
N TYR A 228 -8.10 -4.08 -0.01
CA TYR A 228 -9.28 -4.64 -0.66
C TYR A 228 -8.90 -5.59 -1.81
N HIS A 229 -8.00 -5.17 -2.70
CA HIS A 229 -7.56 -5.93 -3.88
C HIS A 229 -6.76 -7.18 -3.51
N ASP A 230 -5.91 -7.12 -2.47
CA ASP A 230 -5.12 -8.30 -2.07
C ASP A 230 -5.86 -9.21 -1.09
N THR A 231 -7.07 -8.85 -0.65
CA THR A 231 -7.72 -9.50 0.51
C THR A 231 -6.79 -9.55 1.72
N PHE A 232 -6.03 -8.46 1.91
CA PHE A 232 -4.99 -8.36 2.94
C PHE A 232 -5.58 -8.61 4.34
N PRO A 233 -4.89 -9.31 5.26
CA PRO A 233 -3.51 -9.80 5.15
C PRO A 233 -3.41 -11.24 4.63
N GLN A 234 -4.48 -11.82 4.09
CA GLN A 234 -4.47 -13.23 3.66
C GLN A 234 -3.42 -13.44 2.55
N HIS A 235 -2.64 -14.50 2.70
CA HIS A 235 -1.68 -14.98 1.70
C HIS A 235 -1.36 -16.45 1.97
N ASP A 236 -1.03 -17.20 0.92
CA ASP A 236 -0.76 -18.63 1.04
C ASP A 236 0.61 -18.92 1.67
N ASP A 237 1.62 -18.13 1.32
CA ASP A 237 3.02 -18.38 1.72
C ASP A 237 3.59 -17.40 2.77
N GLU A 238 2.92 -16.29 3.04
CA GLU A 238 3.49 -15.18 3.84
C GLU A 238 2.66 -14.97 5.11
N SER A 239 3.33 -14.67 6.24
CA SER A 239 2.61 -14.31 7.47
C SER A 239 1.96 -12.92 7.34
N PRO A 240 0.93 -12.62 8.16
CA PRO A 240 0.31 -11.29 8.17
C PRO A 240 1.31 -10.15 8.41
N LEU A 241 2.31 -10.36 9.27
CA LEU A 241 3.36 -9.36 9.52
C LEU A 241 4.34 -9.22 8.35
N GLN A 242 4.64 -10.28 7.61
CA GLN A 242 5.43 -10.17 6.38
C GLN A 242 4.66 -9.42 5.29
N ARG A 243 3.35 -9.69 5.13
CA ARG A 243 2.48 -8.91 4.24
C ARG A 243 2.45 -7.44 4.61
N PHE A 244 2.36 -7.14 5.91
CA PHE A 244 2.42 -5.77 6.41
C PHE A 244 3.75 -5.10 6.08
N TYR A 245 4.87 -5.79 6.27
CA TYR A 245 6.17 -5.28 5.90
C TYR A 245 6.22 -4.87 4.42
N TRP A 246 5.73 -5.72 3.51
CA TRP A 246 5.70 -5.37 2.09
C TRP A 246 4.79 -4.21 1.75
N LEU A 247 3.62 -4.11 2.38
CA LEU A 247 2.74 -2.95 2.22
C LEU A 247 3.46 -1.65 2.60
N VAL A 248 4.17 -1.66 3.72
CA VAL A 248 4.91 -0.49 4.20
C VAL A 248 6.12 -0.19 3.30
N ALA A 249 6.86 -1.22 2.89
CA ALA A 249 7.99 -1.10 1.96
C ALA A 249 7.55 -0.49 0.62
N ASP A 250 6.41 -0.93 0.09
CA ASP A 250 5.83 -0.40 -1.14
C ASP A 250 5.51 1.10 -1.00
N VAL A 251 4.87 1.50 0.10
CA VAL A 251 4.59 2.92 0.39
C VAL A 251 5.88 3.73 0.53
N PHE A 252 6.90 3.19 1.18
CA PHE A 252 8.20 3.83 1.31
C PHE A 252 8.88 4.05 -0.05
N MET A 253 8.85 3.06 -0.95
CA MET A 253 9.43 3.17 -2.29
C MET A 253 8.67 4.17 -3.16
N ILE A 254 7.33 4.17 -3.11
CA ILE A 254 6.49 5.16 -3.79
C ILE A 254 6.81 6.59 -3.31
N ARG A 255 6.93 6.80 -1.99
CA ARG A 255 7.35 8.09 -1.42
C ARG A 255 8.71 8.52 -1.95
N THR A 256 9.67 7.59 -2.00
CA THR A 256 11.00 7.85 -2.53
C THR A 256 10.95 8.23 -4.02
N LEU A 257 10.12 7.58 -4.85
CA LEU A 257 9.92 7.98 -6.25
C LEU A 257 9.41 9.42 -6.36
N PHE A 258 8.43 9.83 -5.55
CA PHE A 258 7.95 11.21 -5.52
C PHE A 258 9.00 12.21 -5.04
N CYS A 259 9.80 11.85 -4.03
CA CYS A 259 10.90 12.69 -3.58
C CYS A 259 11.93 12.86 -4.70
N LEU A 260 12.36 11.78 -5.35
CA LEU A 260 13.31 11.84 -6.47
C LEU A 260 12.75 12.67 -7.63
N TRP A 261 11.46 12.55 -7.93
CA TRP A 261 10.80 13.39 -8.93
C TRP A 261 10.96 14.89 -8.65
N THR A 262 10.75 15.29 -7.40
CA THR A 262 10.65 16.70 -7.00
C THR A 262 11.95 17.27 -6.44
N MET A 263 12.99 16.46 -6.30
CA MET A 263 14.28 16.83 -5.70
C MET A 263 15.04 17.90 -6.50
N ASP A 264 14.77 18.04 -7.81
CA ASP A 264 15.33 19.10 -8.66
C ASP A 264 14.36 20.28 -8.86
N ASP A 265 13.45 20.48 -7.91
CA ASP A 265 12.37 21.49 -7.92
C ASP A 265 11.33 21.31 -9.05
N SER A 266 11.35 20.17 -9.75
CA SER A 266 10.34 19.86 -10.77
C SER A 266 8.94 19.80 -10.20
N THR A 267 7.99 20.27 -11.00
CA THR A 267 6.57 20.18 -10.67
C THR A 267 6.06 18.76 -10.84
N LEU A 268 5.05 18.41 -10.06
CA LEU A 268 4.35 17.14 -10.15
C LEU A 268 2.86 17.41 -10.43
N SER A 269 2.40 16.99 -11.60
CA SER A 269 0.99 17.05 -12.02
C SER A 269 0.23 15.78 -11.62
N HIS A 270 -1.10 15.82 -11.65
CA HIS A 270 -1.94 14.64 -11.39
C HIS A 270 -1.64 13.47 -12.33
N ASP A 271 -1.44 13.75 -13.63
CA ASP A 271 -1.09 12.71 -14.61
C ASP A 271 0.23 12.02 -14.25
N GLU A 272 1.22 12.79 -13.79
CA GLU A 272 2.50 12.26 -13.32
C GLU A 272 2.35 11.49 -11.99
N ILE A 273 1.46 11.93 -11.09
CA ILE A 273 1.16 11.21 -9.85
C ILE A 273 0.62 9.81 -10.16
N TYR A 274 -0.43 9.72 -10.98
CA TYR A 274 -1.04 8.44 -11.32
C TYR A 274 -0.11 7.57 -12.16
N ALA A 275 0.69 8.17 -13.05
CA ALA A 275 1.72 7.44 -13.80
C ALA A 275 2.81 6.84 -12.90
N LEU A 276 3.23 7.54 -11.83
CA LEU A 276 4.19 7.00 -10.88
C LEU A 276 3.62 5.83 -10.05
N PHE A 277 2.36 5.91 -9.64
CA PHE A 277 1.67 4.76 -9.04
C PHE A 277 1.57 3.59 -10.02
N ALA A 278 1.18 3.84 -11.27
CA ALA A 278 1.06 2.81 -12.29
C ALA A 278 2.39 2.13 -12.61
N LEU A 279 3.46 2.93 -12.71
CA LEU A 279 4.83 2.48 -12.91
C LEU A 279 5.29 1.59 -11.76
N PHE A 280 5.01 1.99 -10.52
CA PHE A 280 5.33 1.18 -9.35
C PHE A 280 4.53 -0.11 -9.30
N GLU A 281 3.22 -0.08 -9.54
CA GLU A 281 2.34 -1.26 -9.54
C GLU A 281 2.69 -2.25 -10.65
N ALA A 282 3.05 -1.75 -11.84
CA ALA A 282 3.55 -2.59 -12.93
C ALA A 282 4.84 -3.32 -12.53
N TRP A 283 5.78 -2.62 -11.89
CA TRP A 283 6.99 -3.24 -11.34
C TRP A 283 6.68 -4.22 -10.22
N ARG A 284 5.80 -3.86 -9.28
CA ARG A 284 5.44 -4.65 -8.11
C ARG A 284 4.92 -6.05 -8.49
N ASN A 285 4.24 -6.15 -9.62
CA ASN A 285 3.68 -7.39 -10.14
C ASN A 285 4.65 -8.16 -11.07
N SER A 286 5.91 -7.73 -11.19
CA SER A 286 6.94 -8.32 -12.05
C SER A 286 7.79 -9.38 -11.34
N GLU A 287 8.48 -10.21 -12.13
CA GLU A 287 9.49 -11.16 -11.63
C GLU A 287 10.69 -10.46 -10.98
N ASN A 288 11.04 -9.24 -11.43
CA ASN A 288 12.09 -8.43 -10.83
C ASN A 288 11.74 -8.06 -9.38
N ALA A 289 10.50 -7.62 -9.12
CA ALA A 289 10.04 -7.33 -7.77
C ALA A 289 10.10 -8.56 -6.85
N ASN A 290 9.67 -9.73 -7.34
CA ASN A 290 9.79 -10.97 -6.57
C ASN A 290 11.24 -11.30 -6.20
N SER A 291 12.16 -11.18 -7.16
CA SER A 291 13.59 -11.43 -6.95
C SER A 291 14.20 -10.45 -5.93
N LEU A 292 13.87 -9.16 -6.05
CA LEU A 292 14.34 -8.12 -5.13
C LEU A 292 13.81 -8.33 -3.71
N ARG A 293 12.52 -8.66 -3.57
CA ARG A 293 11.89 -8.97 -2.29
C ARG A 293 12.55 -10.15 -1.60
N GLN A 294 12.88 -11.20 -2.35
CA GLN A 294 13.64 -12.34 -1.81
C GLN A 294 15.04 -11.94 -1.36
N HIS A 295 15.73 -11.07 -2.11
CA HIS A 295 17.03 -10.54 -1.69
C HIS A 295 16.94 -9.78 -0.36
N ILE A 296 15.95 -8.88 -0.24
CA ILE A 296 15.71 -8.08 0.97
C ILE A 296 15.36 -8.97 2.17
N LEU A 297 14.56 -10.03 1.99
CA LEU A 297 14.27 -11.00 3.05
C LEU A 297 15.51 -11.69 3.61
N ASN A 298 16.49 -11.98 2.76
CA ASN A 298 17.73 -12.63 3.19
C ASN A 298 18.63 -11.72 4.04
N ILE A 299 18.44 -10.40 3.98
CA ILE A 299 19.25 -9.40 4.69
C ILE A 299 18.48 -8.64 5.78
N LEU A 300 17.17 -8.86 5.87
CA LEU A 300 16.28 -8.26 6.88
C LEU A 300 16.76 -8.62 8.31
N PRO A 301 16.75 -7.69 9.27
CA PRO A 301 17.22 -7.91 10.65
C PRO A 301 16.35 -8.85 11.51
N GLY A 302 15.38 -9.57 10.93
CA GLY A 302 14.73 -10.75 11.53
C GLY A 302 13.29 -10.57 12.03
N ASP A 303 12.84 -9.35 12.34
CA ASP A 303 11.44 -9.08 12.75
C ASP A 303 10.73 -8.21 11.69
N PRO A 304 9.74 -8.75 10.95
CA PRO A 304 8.99 -8.00 9.93
C PRO A 304 8.25 -6.78 10.48
N LEU A 305 7.72 -6.83 11.71
CA LEU A 305 6.99 -5.71 12.31
C LEU A 305 7.92 -4.56 12.64
N LEU A 306 9.06 -4.85 13.29
CA LEU A 306 10.06 -3.83 13.61
C LEU A 306 10.65 -3.22 12.34
N SER A 307 10.88 -4.05 11.33
CA SER A 307 11.38 -3.63 10.02
C SER A 307 10.36 -2.77 9.26
N ALA A 308 9.06 -3.06 9.38
CA ALA A 308 8.02 -2.21 8.84
C ALA A 308 7.96 -0.86 9.58
N PHE A 309 7.99 -0.88 10.91
CA PHE A 309 7.98 0.33 11.71
C PHE A 309 9.16 1.25 11.43
N SER A 310 10.35 0.70 11.18
CA SER A 310 11.49 1.53 10.82
C SER A 310 11.36 2.23 9.47
N LEU A 311 10.54 1.75 8.54
CA LEU A 311 10.29 2.38 7.25
C LEU A 311 9.23 3.50 7.31
N ILE A 312 8.42 3.55 8.37
CA ILE A 312 7.46 4.65 8.59
C ILE A 312 7.99 5.73 9.55
N THR A 313 8.97 5.41 10.40
CA THR A 313 9.62 6.39 11.27
C THR A 313 10.52 7.34 10.49
N ARG A 314 10.59 8.58 10.96
CA ARG A 314 11.54 9.58 10.46
C ARG A 314 12.88 9.42 11.18
#